data_AF-A0A2M7ATG0-F1
#
_entry.id   AF-A0A2M7ATG0-F1
#
_cell.length_a   1.000
_cell.length_b   1.000
_cell.length_c   1.000
_cell.angle_alpha   90.00
_cell.angle_beta   90.00
_cell.angle_gamma   90.00
#
_symmetry.space_group_name_H-M   'P 1'
#
loop_
_entity.id
_entity.type
_entity.pdbx_description
1 polymer ?
#
loop_
_entity_poly.entity_id
_entity_poly.type
_entity_poly.pdbx_seq_one_letter_code
_entity_poly.pdbx_strand_id
1 'polypeptide(L)'
;MQLPRAIGFTGALYSLGIPPEIIGTGRGIKYAIENNQMKLLEKYYLNIKDDLRKAGRFVQKDELNKLAKKSPAWKDILKDIEEIEKYLEEKLEPKTKEEKEHFEIVKKLHKKMDSGKIFHIYLNHLAILRKSLG
;
A
#
# COMPACT_ATOMS: atom_id res chain seq x y z
N MET A 1 -0.96 -6.55 -24.99
CA MET A 1 -0.71 -6.26 -23.57
C MET A 1 -0.32 -4.79 -23.47
N GLN A 2 -1.21 -3.91 -22.97
CA GLN A 2 -0.85 -2.51 -22.70
C GLN A 2 -0.41 -2.44 -21.23
N LEU A 3 0.86 -2.15 -20.98
CA LEU A 3 1.31 -1.81 -19.64
C LEU A 3 0.74 -0.44 -19.29
N PRO A 4 -0.03 -0.30 -18.20
CA PRO A 4 -0.49 1.00 -17.76
C PRO A 4 0.73 1.89 -17.45
N ARG A 5 0.61 3.19 -17.75
CA ARG A 5 1.64 4.17 -17.34
C ARG A 5 1.86 4.09 -15.83
N ALA A 6 3.10 4.20 -15.39
CA ALA A 6 3.49 4.07 -13.97
C ALA A 6 2.60 4.91 -13.03
N ILE A 7 2.29 6.14 -13.43
CA ILE A 7 1.41 7.07 -12.70
C ILE A 7 -0.01 6.49 -12.50
N GLY A 8 -0.59 5.88 -13.54
CA GLY A 8 -1.90 5.27 -13.46
C GLY A 8 -1.89 3.99 -12.61
N PHE A 9 -0.78 3.25 -12.64
CA PHE A 9 -0.59 2.04 -11.85
C PHE A 9 -0.44 2.35 -10.35
N THR A 10 0.43 3.30 -9.99
CA THR A 10 0.59 3.74 -8.59
C THR A 10 -0.69 4.38 -8.06
N GLY A 11 -1.36 5.22 -8.86
CA GLY A 11 -2.65 5.81 -8.49
C GLY A 11 -3.76 4.80 -8.25
N ALA A 12 -3.86 3.77 -9.09
CA ALA A 12 -4.85 2.70 -8.90
C ALA A 12 -4.58 1.92 -7.62
N LEU A 13 -3.32 1.55 -7.36
CA LEU A 13 -2.91 0.79 -6.19
C LEU A 13 -3.13 1.56 -4.88
N TYR A 14 -2.73 2.83 -4.83
CA TYR A 14 -3.05 3.72 -3.71
C TYR A 14 -4.56 3.87 -3.51
N SER A 15 -5.33 3.97 -4.59
CA SER A 15 -6.80 4.08 -4.51
C SER A 15 -7.47 2.81 -4.01
N LEU A 16 -6.81 1.66 -4.13
CA LEU A 16 -7.24 0.40 -3.52
C LEU A 16 -6.81 0.28 -2.05
N GLY A 17 -6.02 1.24 -1.54
CA GLY A 17 -5.44 1.22 -0.20
C GLY A 17 -4.22 0.29 -0.10
N ILE A 18 -3.51 0.06 -1.20
CA ILE A 18 -2.38 -0.88 -1.24
C ILE A 18 -1.24 -0.17 -1.97
N PRO A 19 -0.33 0.50 -1.26
CA PRO A 19 0.83 1.15 -1.86
C PRO A 19 1.65 0.13 -2.67
N PRO A 20 2.12 0.48 -3.88
CA PRO A 20 3.06 -0.37 -4.62
C PRO A 20 4.38 -0.59 -3.86
N GLU A 21 4.80 0.36 -3.02
CA GLU A 21 6.04 0.32 -2.24
C GLU A 21 6.12 -0.84 -1.25
N ILE A 22 4.98 -1.33 -0.76
CA ILE A 22 4.95 -2.47 0.17
C ILE A 22 4.96 -3.82 -0.57
N ILE A 23 4.65 -3.85 -1.86
CA ILE A 23 4.53 -5.08 -2.65
C ILE A 23 5.93 -5.63 -2.90
N GLY A 24 6.24 -6.81 -2.36
CA GLY A 24 7.54 -7.47 -2.49
C GLY A 24 8.62 -6.94 -1.53
N THR A 25 8.45 -5.74 -0.97
CA THR A 25 9.44 -5.19 -0.03
C THR A 25 9.48 -5.95 1.29
N GLY A 26 8.35 -6.46 1.78
CA GLY A 26 8.35 -7.29 3.00
C GLY A 26 9.14 -8.59 2.85
N ARG A 27 8.92 -9.32 1.75
CA ARG A 27 9.73 -10.50 1.40
C ARG A 27 11.19 -10.15 1.15
N GLY A 28 11.46 -9.00 0.52
CA GLY A 28 12.81 -8.49 0.31
C GLY A 28 13.55 -8.22 1.61
N ILE A 29 12.88 -7.57 2.57
CA ILE A 29 13.40 -7.33 3.93
C ILE A 29 13.65 -8.65 4.64
N LYS A 30 12.69 -9.57 4.59
CA LYS A 30 12.85 -10.91 5.18
C LYS A 30 14.10 -11.60 4.63
N TYR A 31 14.26 -11.61 3.31
CA TYR A 31 15.44 -12.19 2.66
C TYR A 31 16.74 -11.48 3.08
N ALA A 32 16.73 -10.15 3.18
CA ALA A 32 17.88 -9.38 3.64
C ALA A 32 18.25 -9.67 5.10
N ILE A 33 17.25 -9.91 5.96
CA ILE A 33 17.46 -10.34 7.36
C ILE A 33 18.06 -11.74 7.40
N GLU A 34 17.48 -12.70 6.67
CA GLU A 34 17.97 -14.09 6.60
C GLU A 34 19.42 -14.17 6.10
N ASN A 35 19.81 -13.30 5.16
CA ASN A 35 21.17 -13.22 4.61
C ASN A 35 22.10 -12.27 5.38
N ASN A 36 21.68 -11.73 6.54
CA ASN A 36 22.47 -10.75 7.32
C ASN A 36 22.89 -9.49 6.51
N GLN A 37 22.17 -9.17 5.43
CA GLN A 37 22.42 -8.02 4.56
C GLN A 37 21.67 -6.75 5.01
N MET A 38 20.86 -6.84 6.07
CA MET A 38 20.06 -5.71 6.53
C MET A 38 20.90 -4.48 6.89
N LYS A 39 22.06 -4.68 7.54
CA LYS A 39 23.01 -3.60 7.85
C LYS A 39 23.54 -2.91 6.60
N LEU A 40 23.70 -3.63 5.50
CA LEU A 40 24.13 -3.07 4.22
C LEU A 40 22.99 -2.24 3.60
N LEU A 41 21.77 -2.77 3.65
CA LEU A 41 20.58 -2.08 3.14
C LEU A 41 20.32 -0.77 3.90
N GLU A 42 20.39 -0.79 5.23
CA GLU A 42 20.25 0.40 6.07
C GLU A 42 21.38 1.42 5.84
N LYS A 43 22.57 0.95 5.45
CA LYS A 43 23.70 1.82 5.09
C LYS A 43 23.48 2.57 3.78
N TYR A 44 22.92 1.92 2.76
CA TYR A 44 22.70 2.54 1.45
C TYR A 44 21.34 3.25 1.33
N TYR A 45 20.32 2.76 2.02
CA TYR A 45 18.97 3.29 1.95
C TYR A 45 18.53 3.78 3.34
N LEU A 46 19.08 4.94 3.72
CA LEU A 46 18.89 5.57 5.03
C LEU A 46 17.42 5.82 5.38
N ASN A 47 16.59 6.11 4.38
CA ASN A 47 15.19 6.47 4.56
C ASN A 47 14.22 5.29 4.46
N ILE A 48 14.71 4.04 4.32
CA ILE A 48 13.86 2.86 4.11
C ILE A 48 12.73 2.75 5.13
N LYS A 49 13.04 3.01 6.41
CA LYS A 49 12.06 2.94 7.50
C LYS A 49 11.00 4.02 7.38
N ASP A 50 11.38 5.23 6.97
CA ASP A 50 10.46 6.35 6.84
C ASP A 50 9.56 6.21 5.61
N ASP A 51 10.11 5.78 4.48
CA ASP A 51 9.35 5.45 3.27
C ASP A 51 8.34 4.33 3.54
N LEU A 52 8.77 3.21 4.15
CA LEU A 52 7.87 2.12 4.52
C LEU A 52 6.79 2.56 5.51
N ARG A 53 7.14 3.41 6.47
CA ARG A 53 6.18 3.96 7.43
C ARG A 53 5.17 4.87 6.72
N LYS A 54 5.59 5.72 5.78
CA LYS A 54 4.71 6.58 4.99
C LYS A 54 3.78 5.75 4.11
N ALA A 55 4.32 4.82 3.32
CA ALA A 55 3.54 3.91 2.49
C ALA A 55 2.55 3.12 3.36
N GLY A 56 3.02 2.58 4.48
CA GLY A 56 2.22 1.82 5.42
C GLY A 56 0.99 2.55 5.99
N ARG A 57 1.05 3.88 6.13
CA ARG A 57 -0.11 4.67 6.57
C ARG A 57 -1.27 4.66 5.59
N PHE A 58 -1.05 4.29 4.33
CA PHE A 58 -2.08 4.17 3.29
C PHE A 58 -2.61 2.72 3.13
N VAL A 59 -2.12 1.76 3.92
CA VAL A 59 -2.45 0.33 3.80
C VAL A 59 -3.79 -0.01 4.45
N GLN A 60 -4.79 -0.35 3.64
CA GLN A 60 -6.11 -0.78 4.11
C GLN A 60 -6.17 -2.32 4.22
N LYS A 61 -5.79 -2.86 5.38
CA LYS A 61 -5.78 -4.30 5.62
C LYS A 61 -7.16 -4.96 5.49
N ASP A 62 -8.22 -4.28 5.90
CA ASP A 62 -9.60 -4.81 5.82
C ASP A 62 -10.03 -5.09 4.37
N GLU A 63 -9.75 -4.13 3.47
CA GLU A 63 -10.05 -4.27 2.04
C GLU A 63 -9.11 -5.27 1.37
N LEU A 64 -7.83 -5.25 1.73
CA LEU A 64 -6.87 -6.23 1.23
C LEU A 64 -7.27 -7.66 1.62
N ASN A 65 -7.80 -7.89 2.82
CA ASN A 65 -8.29 -9.20 3.24
C ASN A 65 -9.52 -9.65 2.43
N LYS A 66 -10.39 -8.72 2.02
CA LYS A 66 -11.49 -9.02 1.08
C LYS A 66 -10.96 -9.38 -0.31
N LEU A 67 -9.94 -8.67 -0.79
CA LEU A 67 -9.29 -8.95 -2.07
C LEU A 67 -8.50 -10.27 -2.05
N ALA A 68 -7.88 -10.63 -0.92
CA ALA A 68 -7.16 -11.89 -0.73
C ALA A 68 -8.05 -13.12 -0.86
N LYS A 69 -9.36 -12.99 -0.59
CA LYS A 69 -10.34 -14.05 -0.89
C LYS A 69 -10.57 -14.24 -2.39
N LYS A 70 -10.34 -13.19 -3.21
CA LYS A 70 -10.55 -13.22 -4.66
C LYS A 70 -9.32 -13.67 -5.45
N SER A 71 -8.10 -13.38 -4.97
CA SER A 71 -6.87 -13.76 -5.69
C SER A 71 -5.69 -14.03 -4.75
N PRO A 72 -4.87 -15.07 -5.01
CA PRO A 72 -3.71 -15.41 -4.20
C PRO A 72 -2.62 -14.33 -4.18
N ALA A 73 -2.54 -13.47 -5.21
CA ALA A 73 -1.56 -12.39 -5.27
C ALA A 73 -1.69 -11.40 -4.09
N TRP A 74 -2.92 -11.12 -3.65
CA TRP A 74 -3.18 -10.24 -2.50
C TRP A 74 -2.81 -10.90 -1.16
N LYS A 75 -2.81 -12.24 -1.10
CA LYS A 75 -2.34 -12.99 0.07
C LYS A 75 -0.83 -12.85 0.25
N ASP A 76 -0.08 -12.81 -0.84
CA ASP A 76 1.36 -12.52 -0.79
C ASP A 76 1.63 -11.09 -0.29
N ILE A 77 0.81 -10.12 -0.72
CA ILE A 77 0.91 -8.73 -0.24
C ILE A 77 0.57 -8.62 1.25
N LEU A 78 -0.40 -9.38 1.77
CA LEU A 78 -0.65 -9.45 3.21
C LEU A 78 0.59 -9.91 3.97
N LYS A 79 1.26 -10.95 3.46
CA LYS A 79 2.49 -11.45 4.04
C LYS A 79 3.61 -10.42 3.98
N ASP A 80 3.73 -9.69 2.86
CA ASP A 80 4.67 -8.57 2.75
C ASP A 80 4.40 -7.51 3.85
N ILE A 81 3.14 -7.14 4.09
CA ILE A 81 2.76 -6.19 5.15
C ILE A 81 3.16 -6.72 6.53
N GLU A 82 2.86 -7.98 6.84
CA GLU A 82 3.21 -8.59 8.13
C GLU A 82 4.71 -8.57 8.40
N GLU A 83 5.53 -8.86 7.38
CA GLU A 83 6.99 -8.82 7.50
C GLU A 83 7.51 -7.37 7.67
N ILE A 84 6.90 -6.40 6.99
CA ILE A 84 7.22 -4.98 7.18
C ILE A 84 6.86 -4.52 8.60
N GLU A 85 5.70 -4.93 9.13
CA GLU A 85 5.29 -4.61 10.50
C GLU A 85 6.24 -5.19 11.54
N LYS A 86 6.70 -6.43 11.33
CA LYS A 86 7.73 -7.04 12.18
C LYS A 86 9.05 -6.28 12.10
N TYR A 87 9.45 -5.87 10.90
CA TYR A 87 10.69 -5.12 10.70
C TYR A 87 10.66 -3.71 11.30
N LEU A 88 9.53 -3.02 11.20
CA LEU A 88 9.35 -1.68 11.75
C LEU A 88 9.00 -1.70 13.24
N GLU A 89 8.69 -2.87 13.82
CA GLU A 89 8.14 -3.05 15.17
C GLU A 89 6.93 -2.13 15.44
N GLU A 90 6.21 -1.73 14.39
CA GLU A 90 5.09 -0.80 14.44
C GLU A 90 3.97 -1.27 13.52
N LYS A 91 2.73 -1.04 13.94
CA LYS A 91 1.57 -1.34 13.11
C LYS A 91 1.36 -0.28 12.03
N LEU A 92 1.15 -0.74 10.79
CA LEU A 92 0.84 0.12 9.65
C LEU A 92 -0.61 0.58 9.74
N GLU A 93 -0.81 1.78 10.30
CA GLU A 93 -2.12 2.40 10.51
C GLU A 93 -2.07 3.90 10.16
N PRO A 94 -3.18 4.48 9.66
CA PRO A 94 -3.25 5.91 9.33
C PRO A 94 -3.18 6.76 10.60
N LYS A 95 -2.21 7.68 10.68
CA LYS A 95 -2.00 8.54 11.87
C LYS A 95 -2.64 9.92 11.71
N THR A 96 -2.62 10.46 10.49
CA THR A 96 -3.06 11.82 10.15
C THR A 96 -4.53 11.85 9.77
N LYS A 97 -5.17 13.00 9.96
CA LYS A 97 -6.57 13.24 9.60
C LYS A 97 -6.83 13.03 8.11
N GLU A 98 -5.91 13.49 7.26
CA GLU A 98 -5.93 13.29 5.80
C GLU A 98 -5.82 11.80 5.40
N GLU A 99 -5.01 11.02 6.11
CA GLU A 99 -4.83 9.58 5.87
C GLU A 99 -6.09 8.80 6.27
N LYS A 100 -6.73 9.18 7.37
CA LYS A 100 -8.03 8.63 7.78
C LYS A 100 -9.15 8.97 6.79
N GLU A 101 -9.14 10.18 6.25
CA GLU A 101 -10.09 10.61 5.22
C GLU A 101 -9.85 9.86 3.90
N HIS A 102 -8.59 9.63 3.53
CA HIS A 102 -8.24 8.74 2.42
C HIS A 102 -8.78 7.32 2.65
N PHE A 103 -8.63 6.76 3.86
CA PHE A 103 -9.18 5.44 4.23
C PHE A 103 -10.70 5.35 4.05
N GLU A 104 -11.42 6.36 4.52
CA GLU A 104 -12.88 6.46 4.36
C GLU A 104 -13.28 6.47 2.88
N ILE A 105 -12.55 7.21 2.07
CA ILE A 105 -12.82 7.32 0.63
C ILE A 105 -12.49 6.02 -0.10
N VAL A 106 -11.40 5.34 0.25
CA VAL A 106 -11.05 4.01 -0.29
C VAL A 106 -12.15 3.00 0.03
N LYS A 107 -12.66 2.97 1.27
CA LYS A 107 -13.79 2.10 1.64
C LYS A 107 -15.05 2.39 0.83
N LYS A 108 -15.36 3.69 0.62
CA LYS A 108 -16.49 4.11 -0.23
C LYS A 108 -16.29 3.71 -1.69
N LEU A 109 -15.06 3.77 -2.20
CA LEU A 109 -14.68 3.35 -3.55
C LEU A 109 -14.89 1.85 -3.73
N HIS A 110 -14.39 1.01 -2.83
CA HIS A 110 -14.61 -0.45 -2.87
C HIS A 110 -16.10 -0.81 -2.83
N LYS A 111 -16.88 -0.16 -1.96
CA LYS A 111 -18.34 -0.36 -1.89
C LYS A 111 -19.05 0.03 -3.20
N LYS A 112 -18.60 1.10 -3.86
CA LYS A 112 -19.15 1.53 -5.16
C LYS A 112 -18.70 0.68 -6.34
N MET A 113 -17.46 0.16 -6.30
CA MET A 113 -16.98 -0.81 -7.28
C MET A 113 -17.82 -2.10 -7.22
N ASP A 114 -18.12 -2.58 -6.02
CA ASP A 114 -18.99 -3.74 -5.82
C ASP A 114 -20.43 -3.47 -6.31
N SER A 115 -20.89 -2.22 -6.19
CA SER A 115 -22.22 -1.78 -6.67
C SER A 115 -22.27 -1.37 -8.15
N GLY A 116 -21.17 -1.47 -8.91
CA GLY A 116 -21.11 -1.12 -10.34
C GLY A 116 -21.36 0.35 -10.70
N LYS A 117 -21.26 1.29 -9.74
CA LYS A 117 -21.54 2.72 -9.96
C LYS A 117 -20.28 3.51 -10.34
N ILE A 118 -20.46 4.64 -11.03
CA ILE A 118 -19.37 5.55 -11.45
C ILE A 118 -18.51 5.96 -10.24
N PHE A 119 -17.23 5.60 -10.27
CA PHE A 119 -16.25 5.80 -9.18
C PHE A 119 -15.15 6.82 -9.51
N HIS A 120 -15.14 7.39 -10.71
CA HIS A 120 -14.13 8.35 -11.19
C HIS A 120 -13.98 9.61 -10.32
N ILE A 121 -15.05 10.04 -9.65
CA ILE A 121 -15.02 11.20 -8.74
C ILE A 121 -14.14 10.93 -7.52
N TYR A 122 -14.13 9.70 -7.01
CA TYR A 122 -13.33 9.33 -5.84
C TYR A 122 -11.85 9.21 -6.19
N LEU A 123 -11.51 8.77 -7.39
CA LEU A 123 -10.13 8.72 -7.89
C LEU A 123 -9.46 10.11 -7.88
N ASN A 124 -10.18 11.15 -8.32
CA ASN A 124 -9.67 12.52 -8.26
C ASN A 124 -9.51 13.03 -6.82
N HIS A 125 -10.46 12.73 -5.94
CA HIS A 125 -10.35 13.10 -4.52
C HIS A 125 -9.16 12.43 -3.83
N LEU A 126 -8.91 11.15 -4.11
CA LEU A 126 -7.77 10.42 -3.57
C LEU A 126 -6.45 11.01 -4.09
N ALA A 127 -6.39 11.41 -5.36
CA ALA A 127 -5.23 12.09 -5.93
C ALA A 127 -4.95 13.46 -5.28
N ILE A 128 -6.00 14.23 -4.98
CA ILE A 128 -5.87 15.52 -4.30
C ILE A 128 -5.38 15.32 -2.86
N LEU A 129 -5.94 14.35 -2.13
CA LEU A 129 -5.58 14.06 -0.73
C LEU A 129 -4.12 13.58 -0.58
N ARG A 130 -3.60 12.81 -1.55
CA ARG A 130 -2.18 12.41 -1.56
C ARG A 130 -1.26 13.46 -2.19
N LYS A 131 -1.79 14.60 -2.64
CA LYS A 131 -1.08 15.66 -3.39
C LYS A 131 -0.33 15.15 -4.63
N SER A 132 -0.76 14.02 -5.19
CA SER A 132 -0.12 13.41 -6.35
C SER A 132 -1.13 12.63 -7.20
N LEU A 133 -0.92 12.63 -8.52
CA LEU A 133 -1.64 11.77 -9.47
C LEU A 133 -0.91 10.44 -9.69
N GLY A 134 0.33 10.31 -9.21
CA GLY A 134 1.18 9.13 -9.24
C GLY A 134 1.71 8.82 -7.86
#